data_AF-A0A8T6Y963-F1
#
_entry.id   AF-A0A8T6Y963-F1
#
_cell.length_a   1.000
_cell.length_b   1.000
_cell.length_c   1.000
_cell.angle_alpha   90.00
_cell.angle_beta   90.00
_cell.angle_gamma   90.00
#
_symmetry.space_group_name_H-M   'P 1'
#
loop_
_entity.id
_entity.type
_entity.pdbx_description
1 polymer ?
#
loop_
_entity_poly.entity_id
_entity_poly.type
_entity_poly.pdbx_seq_one_letter_code
_entity_poly.pdbx_strand_id
1 'polypeptide(L)'
;MRLVIDTNIIISSLISNSKRRYILMNSNIEFIAPEYTFTELLKHSDIIKKKSKLTSEDLQYVMDMLFSRITIYPKDEYADCYV
;
A
#
# COMPACT_ATOMS: atom_id res chain seq x y z
N MET A 1 6.74 0.46 17.60
CA MET A 1 6.54 -0.87 16.97
C MET A 1 6.44 -0.66 15.48
N ARG A 2 7.16 -1.46 14.69
CA ARG A 2 7.13 -1.42 13.22
C ARG A 2 6.27 -2.57 12.72
N LEU A 3 5.33 -2.29 11.82
CA LEU A 3 4.43 -3.30 11.26
C LEU A 3 4.68 -3.43 9.77
N VAL A 4 5.13 -4.62 9.36
CA VAL A 4 5.21 -4.99 7.95
C VAL A 4 3.79 -5.22 7.43
N ILE A 5 3.42 -4.56 6.34
CA ILE A 5 2.11 -4.73 5.70
C ILE A 5 2.25 -5.38 4.33
N ASP A 6 1.33 -6.30 4.04
CA ASP A 6 1.19 -6.93 2.73
C ASP A 6 0.56 -5.93 1.73
N THR A 7 0.99 -6.00 0.47
CA THR A 7 0.41 -5.25 -0.64
C THR A 7 -1.10 -5.44 -0.75
N ASN A 8 -1.65 -6.61 -0.41
CA ASN A 8 -3.10 -6.86 -0.39
C ASN A 8 -3.85 -5.92 0.56
N ILE A 9 -3.23 -5.55 1.69
CA ILE A 9 -3.81 -4.59 2.64
C ILE A 9 -3.87 -3.20 2.00
N ILE A 10 -2.81 -2.81 1.28
CA ILE A 10 -2.73 -1.53 0.54
C ILE A 10 -3.79 -1.52 -0.58
N ILE A 11 -3.84 -2.56 -1.41
CA ILE A 11 -4.84 -2.72 -2.50
C ILE A 11 -6.26 -2.62 -1.95
N SER A 12 -6.57 -3.35 -0.87
CA SER A 12 -7.91 -3.33 -0.29
C SER A 12 -8.31 -1.95 0.28
N SER A 13 -7.31 -1.16 0.69
CA SER A 13 -7.47 0.20 1.21
C SER A 13 -7.70 1.21 0.07
N LEU A 14 -7.08 1.00 -1.09
CA LEU A 14 -7.34 1.76 -2.32
C LEU A 14 -8.73 1.48 -2.90
N ILE A 15 -9.17 0.22 -2.86
CA ILE A 15 -10.47 -0.20 -3.41
C ILE A 15 -11.66 0.32 -2.60
N SER A 16 -11.51 0.51 -1.29
CA SER A 16 -12.67 0.80 -0.43
C SER A 16 -12.33 1.65 0.79
N ASN A 17 -13.29 2.46 1.25
CA ASN A 17 -13.21 3.17 2.53
C ASN A 17 -13.37 2.24 3.73
N SER A 18 -12.43 1.32 3.85
CA SER A 18 -12.45 0.26 4.84
C SER A 18 -11.77 0.67 6.14
N LYS A 19 -12.04 -0.09 7.21
CA LYS A 19 -11.33 0.03 8.49
C LYS A 19 -9.81 -0.06 8.32
N ARG A 20 -9.32 -0.83 7.35
CA ARG A 20 -7.88 -0.94 7.02
C ARG A 20 -7.32 0.40 6.57
N ARG A 21 -8.00 1.08 5.64
CA ARG A 21 -7.62 2.44 5.23
C ARG A 21 -7.62 3.41 6.40
N TYR A 22 -8.66 3.36 7.24
CA TYR A 22 -8.73 4.21 8.42
C TYR A 22 -7.53 3.98 9.36
N ILE A 23 -7.16 2.73 9.64
CA ILE A 23 -6.02 2.40 10.50
C ILE A 23 -4.70 2.87 9.88
N LEU A 24 -4.47 2.63 8.58
CA LEU A 24 -3.27 3.08 7.87
C LEU A 24 -3.11 4.61 7.94
N MET A 25 -4.21 5.34 7.83
CA MET A 25 -4.19 6.81 7.85
C MET A 25 -4.09 7.41 9.26
N ASN A 26 -4.71 6.80 10.28
CA ASN A 26 -4.96 7.46 11.56
C ASN A 26 -4.24 6.84 12.77
N SER A 27 -3.62 5.67 12.63
CA SER A 27 -2.89 5.06 13.75
C SER A 27 -1.48 5.65 13.92
N ASN A 28 -0.96 5.58 15.14
CA ASN A 28 0.44 5.94 15.46
C ASN A 28 1.41 4.77 15.23
N ILE A 29 1.08 3.86 14.30
CA ILE A 29 1.91 2.71 13.95
C ILE A 29 2.85 3.13 12.82
N GLU A 30 4.10 2.73 12.91
CA GLU A 30 5.05 2.84 11.81
C GLU A 30 4.84 1.66 10.85
N PHE A 31 4.27 1.94 9.68
CA PHE A 31 4.04 0.93 8.65
C PHE A 31 5.22 0.86 7.70
N ILE A 32 5.62 -0.37 7.37
CA ILE A 32 6.66 -0.63 6.40
C ILE A 32 6.18 -1.65 5.37
N ALA A 33 6.61 -1.52 4.12
CA ALA A 33 6.29 -2.47 3.06
C ALA A 33 7.53 -2.76 2.19
N PRO A 34 7.65 -3.97 1.61
CA PRO A 34 8.73 -4.27 0.68
C PRO A 34 8.58 -3.49 -0.63
N GLU A 35 9.69 -3.17 -1.29
CA GLU A 35 9.70 -2.52 -2.62
C GLU A 35 8.85 -3.25 -3.67
N TYR A 36 8.76 -4.57 -3.56
CA TYR A 36 7.92 -5.42 -4.41
C TYR A 36 6.43 -5.02 -4.42
N THR A 37 5.97 -4.29 -3.41
CA THR A 37 4.61 -3.72 -3.36
C THR A 37 4.28 -2.89 -4.59
N PHE A 38 5.24 -2.14 -5.16
CA PHE A 38 4.98 -1.37 -6.37
C PHE A 38 4.72 -2.26 -7.59
N THR A 39 5.46 -3.37 -7.72
CA THR A 39 5.24 -4.35 -8.79
C THR A 39 3.84 -4.94 -8.72
N GLU A 40 3.38 -5.31 -7.53
CA GLU A 40 2.02 -5.84 -7.33
C GLU A 40 0.94 -4.79 -7.62
N LEU A 41 1.14 -3.53 -7.20
CA LEU A 41 0.18 -2.45 -7.49
C LEU A 41 0.05 -2.19 -8.99
N LEU A 42 1.17 -2.18 -9.73
CA LEU A 42 1.14 -2.03 -11.19
C LEU A 42 0.41 -3.21 -11.84
N LYS A 43 0.72 -4.44 -11.43
CA LYS A 43 0.06 -5.66 -11.91
C LYS A 43 -1.46 -5.65 -11.67
N HIS A 44 -1.92 -5.03 -10.59
CA HIS A 44 -3.33 -4.98 -10.21
C HIS A 44 -4.01 -3.63 -10.50
N SER A 45 -3.34 -2.70 -11.19
CA SER A 45 -3.80 -1.33 -11.42
C SER A 45 -5.19 -1.24 -12.06
N ASP A 46 -5.46 -2.04 -13.10
CA ASP A 46 -6.77 -2.09 -13.77
C ASP A 46 -7.90 -2.52 -12.82
N ILE A 47 -7.63 -3.51 -11.98
CA ILE A 47 -8.58 -4.04 -10.99
C ILE A 47 -8.84 -2.99 -9.92
N ILE A 48 -7.81 -2.32 -9.44
CA ILE A 48 -7.91 -1.25 -8.44
C ILE A 48 -8.75 -0.10 -9.00
N LYS A 49 -8.47 0.35 -10.22
CA LYS A 49 -9.24 1.41 -10.89
C LYS A 49 -10.71 1.03 -11.05
N LYS A 50 -10.98 -0.18 -11.55
CA LYS A 50 -12.36 -0.69 -11.73
C LYS A 50 -13.13 -0.82 -10.42
N LYS A 51 -12.47 -1.27 -9.34
CA LYS A 51 -13.14 -1.57 -8.06
C LYS A 51 -13.21 -0.39 -7.09
N SER A 52 -12.28 0.57 -7.17
CA SER A 52 -12.27 1.75 -6.29
C SER A 52 -13.46 2.68 -6.51
N LYS A 53 -14.03 2.70 -7.72
CA LYS A 53 -15.07 3.65 -8.15
C LYS A 53 -14.62 5.12 -7.99
N LEU A 54 -13.31 5.35 -7.97
CA LEU A 54 -12.70 6.68 -7.90
C LEU A 54 -12.30 7.15 -9.30
N THR A 55 -12.21 8.47 -9.47
CA THR A 55 -11.53 9.03 -10.63
C THR A 55 -10.04 8.68 -10.58
N SER A 56 -9.32 8.84 -11.70
CA SER A 56 -7.88 8.56 -11.70
C SER A 56 -7.12 9.54 -10.80
N GLU A 57 -7.60 10.79 -10.72
CA GLU A 57 -7.07 11.85 -9.85
C GLU A 57 -7.30 11.53 -8.37
N ASP A 58 -8.54 11.17 -8.00
CA ASP A 58 -8.86 10.79 -6.62
C ASP A 58 -8.07 9.54 -6.18
N LEU A 59 -7.94 8.55 -7.08
CA LEU A 59 -7.18 7.34 -6.79
C LEU A 59 -5.70 7.66 -6.54
N GLN A 60 -5.11 8.54 -7.36
CA GLN A 60 -3.74 9.00 -7.16
C GLN A 60 -3.59 9.72 -5.81
N TYR A 61 -4.53 10.63 -5.48
CA TYR A 61 -4.51 11.33 -4.19
C TYR A 61 -4.56 10.37 -3.00
N VAL A 62 -5.39 9.31 -3.07
CA VAL A 62 -5.44 8.27 -2.02
C VAL A 62 -4.15 7.46 -1.97
N MET A 63 -3.53 7.13 -3.11
CA MET A 63 -2.23 6.47 -3.14
C MET A 63 -1.16 7.32 -2.46
N ASP A 64 -1.06 8.60 -2.81
CA ASP A 64 -0.06 9.52 -2.25
C ASP A 64 -0.21 9.65 -0.73
N MET A 65 -1.46 9.81 -0.25
CA MET A 65 -1.74 9.83 1.18
C MET A 65 -1.34 8.52 1.88
N LEU A 66 -1.65 7.36 1.30
CA LEU A 66 -1.27 6.08 1.89
C LEU A 66 0.25 5.90 1.94
N PHE A 67 0.94 6.19 0.85
CA PHE A 67 2.40 6.04 0.79
C PHE A 67 3.16 7.08 1.62
N SER A 68 2.57 8.24 1.90
CA SER A 68 3.13 9.17 2.89
C SER A 68 3.17 8.60 4.32
N ARG A 69 2.42 7.52 4.59
CA ARG A 69 2.35 6.84 5.90
C ARG A 69 3.10 5.50 5.93
N ILE A 70 3.65 5.06 4.80
CA ILE A 70 4.28 3.73 4.66
C ILE A 70 5.71 3.91 4.18
N THR A 71 6.68 3.43 4.97
CA THR A 71 8.08 3.41 4.56
C THR A 71 8.35 2.19 3.68
N ILE A 72 8.85 2.43 2.47
CA ILE A 72 9.24 1.34 1.55
C ILE A 72 10.67 0.92 1.81
N TYR A 73 10.87 -0.39 1.98
CA TYR A 73 12.19 -0.99 2.17
C TYR A 73 12.67 -1.62 0.85
N PRO A 74 13.85 -1.22 0.34
CA PRO A 74 14.45 -1.79 -0.86
C PRO A 74 14.62 -3.30 -0.77
N LYS A 75 14.54 -3.99 -1.91
CA LYS A 75 14.68 -5.45 -1.95
C LYS A 75 16.02 -5.93 -1.35
N ASP A 76 17.09 -5.22 -1.64
CA ASP A 76 18.45 -5.60 -1.25
C ASP A 76 18.66 -5.60 0.27
N GLU A 77 17.83 -4.87 1.04
CA GLU A 77 17.87 -4.85 2.51
C GLU A 77 17.39 -6.17 3.14
N TYR A 78 16.69 -7.03 2.39
CA TYR A 78 16.11 -8.27 2.92
C TYR A 78 16.26 -9.49 2.02
N ALA A 79 16.87 -9.35 0.85
CA ALA A 79 17.05 -10.44 -0.12
C ALA A 79 17.92 -11.58 0.43
N ASP A 80 18.92 -11.26 1.25
CA ASP A 80 19.89 -12.21 1.80
C ASP A 80 19.30 -13.14 2.87
N CYS A 81 18.07 -12.89 3.33
CA CYS A 81 17.36 -13.75 4.27
C CYS A 81 16.75 -15.02 3.62
N TYR A 82 16.90 -15.18 2.30
CA TYR A 82 16.36 -16.30 1.51
C TYR A 82 17.45 -17.13 0.80
N VAL A 83 18.63 -17.27 1.42
CA VAL A 83 19.69 -18.19 0.94
C VAL A 83 19.40 -19.63 1.39
#